data_AF-F4RHE4-F1
#
_entry.id   AF-F4RHE4-F1
#
_cell.length_a   1.000
_cell.length_b   1.000
_cell.length_c   1.000
_cell.angle_alpha   90.00
_cell.angle_beta   90.00
_cell.angle_gamma   90.00
#
_symmetry.space_group_name_H-M   'P 1'
#
loop_
_entity.id
_entity.type
_entity.pdbx_description
1 polymer ?
#
loop_
_entity_poly.entity_id
_entity_poly.type
_entity_poly.pdbx_seq_one_letter_code
_entity_poly.pdbx_strand_id
1 'polypeptide(L)'
;MKSLQLGLCRNQNTLNLNRTTPRNLRRGIWNTSSDPNTQNIFAAATPTNSKSALSIIRVDGPQAAGLYHQMTSTISPKKHSNAPLHQSKLPPRTAKLRRIVDPSTKETLDPEAIVINFPHQSTSTTSTFEFHLHGSPAITKSVILSLSRLSNFRLAQPGEFTQRRYERSMIRDQPEFDLNQLLALKNLIDAETDEQRKLAIHQFDGPFKQVYQSMRKTLLESMALCEAIIDFSEDGSIDDESVWKQVSHKVQSLRSIIRSHLNDSNRHEKVLNGIRLTLFGAPNVGKSTLLNWLVNREASIVSPHPGTTRDVIEISLDFHGFPIIVSDTAGLRDTQDPIEEIGIDRAKSK
;
A
#
# COMPACT_ATOMS: atom_id res chain seq x y z
N MET A 1 2.53 -1.94 63.41
CA MET A 1 3.55 -2.83 62.82
C MET A 1 3.33 -2.91 61.32
N LYS A 2 4.38 -2.59 60.52
CA LYS A 2 4.49 -2.60 59.04
C LYS A 2 3.69 -1.49 58.32
N SER A 3 4.28 -0.35 57.95
CA SER A 3 5.29 -0.05 56.90
C SER A 3 4.68 0.19 55.51
N LEU A 4 4.69 1.44 55.02
CA LEU A 4 5.38 1.83 53.79
C LEU A 4 5.28 3.36 53.57
N GLN A 5 6.44 4.00 53.60
CA GLN A 5 6.70 5.39 53.26
C GLN A 5 6.49 5.65 51.77
N LEU A 6 5.81 6.74 51.44
CA LEU A 6 5.94 7.45 50.17
C LEU A 6 6.80 8.67 50.44
N GLY A 7 8.03 8.66 49.94
CA GLY A 7 9.00 9.74 50.05
C GLY A 7 9.76 9.87 48.73
N LEU A 8 9.73 11.07 48.17
CA LEU A 8 10.47 11.51 47.00
C LEU A 8 11.98 11.27 47.14
N CYS A 9 12.68 10.96 46.04
CA CYS A 9 13.80 11.79 45.56
C CYS A 9 14.42 11.32 44.23
N ARG A 10 15.04 12.32 43.59
CA ARG A 10 15.66 12.44 42.26
C ARG A 10 16.82 11.49 41.94
N ASN A 11 17.06 11.25 40.64
CA ASN A 11 18.34 11.50 39.95
C ASN A 11 18.17 11.19 38.44
N GLN A 12 18.28 12.18 37.54
CA GLN A 12 19.49 12.57 36.80
C GLN A 12 20.22 11.38 36.13
N ASN A 13 20.13 11.28 34.79
CA ASN A 13 21.32 11.32 33.93
C ASN A 13 21.00 11.22 32.42
N THR A 14 21.48 12.26 31.71
CA THR A 14 22.12 12.26 30.39
C THR A 14 21.37 11.73 29.15
N LEU A 15 20.85 12.69 28.39
CA LEU A 15 20.58 12.58 26.96
C LEU A 15 21.88 12.28 26.20
N ASN A 16 22.08 11.01 25.82
CA ASN A 16 23.05 10.65 24.79
C ASN A 16 22.36 10.80 23.43
N LEU A 17 22.58 11.95 22.78
CA LEU A 17 22.24 12.23 21.38
C LEU A 17 23.10 11.39 20.44
N ASN A 18 22.78 10.09 20.33
CA ASN A 18 23.31 9.26 19.25
C ASN A 18 22.28 9.16 18.13
N ARG A 19 22.68 9.74 16.97
CA ARG A 19 22.06 9.64 15.66
C ARG A 19 21.45 8.26 15.43
N THR A 20 20.14 8.15 15.64
CA THR A 20 19.35 7.01 15.19
C THR A 20 18.08 7.56 14.56
N THR A 21 17.95 7.32 13.26
CA THR A 21 16.67 7.44 12.55
C THR A 21 15.60 6.72 13.36
N PRO A 22 14.37 7.28 13.50
CA PRO A 22 13.36 6.66 14.34
C PRO A 22 12.89 5.34 13.70
N ARG A 23 13.45 4.21 14.18
CA ARG A 23 12.98 2.84 13.91
C ARG A 23 11.52 2.59 14.33
N ASN A 24 10.91 3.52 15.07
CA ASN A 24 9.61 3.33 15.71
C ASN A 24 8.39 3.61 14.82
N LEU A 25 8.55 4.19 13.63
CA LEU A 25 7.45 4.30 12.64
C LEU A 25 7.19 2.99 11.88
N ARG A 26 8.05 1.97 12.01
CA ARG A 26 7.88 0.67 11.34
C ARG A 26 6.73 -0.18 11.90
N ARG A 27 6.34 0.02 13.17
CA ARG A 27 5.44 -0.90 13.89
C ARG A 27 3.94 -0.70 13.63
N GLY A 28 3.53 0.36 12.95
CA GLY A 28 2.10 0.71 12.81
C GLY A 28 1.40 0.18 11.55
N ILE A 29 2.13 0.02 10.44
CA ILE A 29 1.53 -0.32 9.13
C ILE A 29 1.88 -1.75 8.71
N TRP A 30 3.03 -2.27 9.12
CA TRP A 30 3.53 -3.57 8.69
C TRP A 30 4.13 -4.32 9.89
N ASN A 31 3.57 -5.47 10.23
CA ASN A 31 4.00 -6.25 11.39
C ASN A 31 5.03 -7.32 10.97
N THR A 32 6.17 -6.92 10.38
CA THR A 32 7.29 -7.84 10.11
C THR A 32 8.63 -7.14 10.20
N SER A 33 9.56 -7.74 10.95
CA SER A 33 10.93 -7.26 11.22
C SER A 33 11.96 -7.65 10.16
N SER A 34 11.56 -8.18 9.00
CA SER A 34 12.50 -8.76 8.04
C SER A 34 13.13 -7.71 7.13
N ASP A 35 14.46 -7.66 7.10
CA ASP A 35 15.22 -6.84 6.15
C ASP A 35 14.92 -7.29 4.70
N PRO A 36 14.42 -6.40 3.82
CA PRO A 36 14.09 -6.70 2.43
C PRO A 36 15.27 -7.21 1.59
N ASN A 37 16.49 -7.10 2.09
CA ASN A 37 17.70 -7.59 1.43
C ASN A 37 18.12 -9.00 1.84
N THR A 38 17.45 -9.60 2.82
CA THR A 38 17.84 -10.93 3.37
C THR A 38 16.88 -12.05 3.00
N GLN A 39 15.62 -11.73 2.69
CA GLN A 39 14.58 -12.73 2.43
C GLN A 39 14.14 -12.74 0.97
N ASN A 40 13.85 -13.94 0.45
CA ASN A 40 13.26 -14.10 -0.89
C ASN A 40 11.76 -14.37 -0.77
N ILE A 41 10.98 -13.58 -1.50
CA ILE A 41 9.53 -13.70 -1.55
C ILE A 41 9.05 -13.95 -2.97
N PHE A 42 7.89 -14.57 -3.08
CA PHE A 42 7.17 -14.67 -4.34
C PHE A 42 5.67 -14.55 -4.12
N ALA A 43 4.95 -14.10 -5.15
CA ALA A 43 3.50 -14.13 -5.19
C ALA A 43 3.02 -14.05 -6.64
N ALA A 44 1.78 -14.49 -6.87
CA ALA A 44 1.07 -14.09 -8.08
C ALA A 44 0.78 -12.58 -8.04
N ALA A 45 1.04 -11.89 -9.14
CA ALA A 45 0.75 -10.47 -9.33
C ALA A 45 -0.57 -10.24 -10.10
N THR A 46 -1.17 -11.31 -10.62
CA THR A 46 -2.47 -11.34 -11.29
C THR A 46 -3.42 -12.31 -10.57
N PRO A 47 -4.75 -12.16 -10.71
CA PRO A 47 -5.71 -13.13 -10.18
C PRO A 47 -5.40 -14.57 -10.64
N THR A 48 -5.45 -15.53 -9.71
CA THR A 48 -5.01 -16.92 -9.96
C THR A 48 -6.13 -17.91 -10.25
N ASN A 49 -7.37 -17.55 -9.90
CA ASN A 49 -8.52 -18.49 -9.91
C ASN A 49 -9.35 -18.41 -11.19
N SER A 50 -8.94 -17.59 -12.15
CA SER A 50 -9.61 -17.39 -13.44
C SER A 50 -8.68 -17.77 -14.58
N LYS A 51 -9.27 -18.27 -15.68
CA LYS A 51 -8.53 -18.43 -16.94
C LYS A 51 -8.28 -17.06 -17.56
N SER A 52 -7.06 -16.83 -18.06
CA SER A 52 -6.67 -15.62 -18.78
C SER A 52 -5.65 -15.96 -19.86
N ALA A 53 -5.32 -14.98 -20.71
CA ALA A 53 -4.22 -15.14 -21.66
C ALA A 53 -2.86 -15.27 -20.93
N LEU A 54 -2.67 -14.47 -19.87
CA LEU A 54 -1.42 -14.37 -19.13
C LEU A 54 -1.63 -14.41 -17.62
N SER A 55 -0.67 -14.98 -16.90
CA SER A 55 -0.54 -14.92 -15.45
C SER A 55 0.87 -14.47 -15.09
N ILE A 56 1.00 -13.52 -14.15
CA ILE A 56 2.30 -13.00 -13.73
C ILE A 56 2.63 -13.51 -12.33
N ILE A 57 3.81 -14.09 -12.17
CA ILE A 57 4.39 -14.40 -10.86
C ILE A 57 5.62 -13.51 -10.65
N ARG A 58 5.65 -12.83 -9.50
CA ARG A 58 6.76 -12.00 -9.05
C ARG A 58 7.62 -12.75 -8.05
N VAL A 59 8.93 -12.59 -8.17
CA VAL A 59 9.93 -13.10 -7.23
C VAL A 59 10.87 -11.95 -6.87
N ASP A 60 11.04 -11.63 -5.59
CA ASP A 60 11.89 -10.54 -5.11
C ASP A 60 12.85 -11.06 -4.03
N GLY A 61 14.13 -10.67 -4.12
CA GLY A 61 15.13 -10.97 -3.09
C GLY A 61 16.54 -11.21 -3.64
N PRO A 62 17.51 -11.45 -2.75
CA PRO A 62 18.91 -11.67 -3.11
C PRO A 62 19.17 -12.92 -3.97
N GLN A 63 18.33 -13.96 -3.86
CA GLN A 63 18.48 -15.21 -4.62
C GLN A 63 17.60 -15.26 -5.87
N ALA A 64 16.85 -14.21 -6.20
CA ALA A 64 15.93 -14.20 -7.35
C ALA A 64 16.66 -14.44 -8.69
N ALA A 65 17.88 -13.90 -8.85
CA ALA A 65 18.71 -14.16 -10.02
C ALA A 65 19.16 -15.63 -10.11
N GLY A 66 19.53 -16.24 -8.98
CA GLY A 66 19.87 -17.67 -8.92
C GLY A 66 18.69 -18.55 -9.29
N LEU A 67 17.49 -18.20 -8.81
CA LEU A 67 16.26 -18.90 -9.12
C LEU A 67 15.90 -18.83 -10.61
N TYR A 68 16.08 -17.68 -11.25
CA TYR A 68 15.91 -17.55 -12.69
C TYR A 68 16.76 -18.57 -13.46
N HIS A 69 18.01 -18.78 -13.07
CA HIS A 69 18.89 -19.78 -13.72
C HIS A 69 18.45 -21.24 -13.45
N GLN A 70 17.79 -21.50 -12.32
CA GLN A 70 17.32 -22.83 -11.93
C GLN A 70 15.97 -23.21 -12.56
N MET A 71 15.08 -22.23 -12.73
CA MET A 71 13.70 -22.41 -13.22
C MET A 71 13.52 -22.08 -14.70
N THR A 72 14.55 -21.66 -15.42
CA THR A 72 14.44 -21.34 -16.84
C THR A 72 15.40 -22.15 -17.70
N SER A 73 14.94 -22.49 -18.91
CA SER A 73 15.77 -23.04 -19.98
C SER A 73 15.51 -22.31 -21.30
N THR A 74 16.45 -22.40 -22.24
CA THR A 74 16.30 -21.83 -23.57
C THR A 74 15.37 -22.70 -24.41
N ILE A 75 14.46 -22.07 -25.17
CA ILE A 75 13.48 -22.80 -26.00
C ILE A 75 14.17 -23.48 -27.20
N SER A 76 15.19 -22.83 -27.75
CA SER A 76 16.02 -23.35 -28.85
C SER A 76 17.49 -23.24 -28.47
N PRO A 77 18.15 -24.32 -28.00
CA PRO A 77 19.60 -24.30 -27.81
C PRO A 77 20.27 -24.07 -29.17
N LYS A 78 21.14 -23.06 -29.28
CA LYS A 78 21.97 -22.89 -30.47
C LYS A 78 22.86 -24.12 -30.59
N LYS A 79 22.68 -24.92 -31.66
CA LYS A 79 23.41 -26.18 -31.94
C LYS A 79 24.95 -26.05 -31.92
N HIS A 80 25.53 -24.84 -31.89
CA HIS A 80 26.98 -24.60 -32.00
C HIS A 80 27.55 -23.55 -31.02
N SER A 81 26.85 -23.19 -29.94
CA SER A 81 27.45 -22.30 -28.94
C SER A 81 28.03 -23.11 -27.77
N ASN A 82 29.36 -23.23 -27.71
CA ASN A 82 30.10 -23.68 -26.51
C ASN A 82 30.00 -22.69 -25.33
N ALA A 83 29.20 -21.63 -25.45
CA ALA A 83 28.92 -20.73 -24.34
C ALA A 83 28.00 -21.45 -23.34
N PRO A 84 28.36 -21.52 -22.05
CA PRO A 84 27.54 -22.19 -21.05
C PRO A 84 26.11 -21.61 -21.06
N LEU A 85 25.14 -22.47 -21.39
CA LEU A 85 23.73 -22.15 -21.63
C LEU A 85 23.02 -21.43 -20.46
N HIS A 86 23.65 -21.45 -19.27
CA HIS A 86 23.07 -20.99 -18.01
C HIS A 86 23.71 -19.73 -17.41
N GLN A 87 24.72 -19.10 -18.03
CA GLN A 87 25.51 -18.07 -17.33
C GLN A 87 25.32 -16.61 -17.77
N SER A 88 24.57 -16.33 -18.84
CA SER A 88 24.30 -14.91 -19.17
C SER A 88 23.26 -14.32 -18.22
N LYS A 89 23.68 -13.35 -17.39
CA LYS A 89 22.80 -12.54 -16.54
C LYS A 89 21.71 -11.91 -17.42
N LEU A 90 20.44 -12.05 -17.02
CA LEU A 90 19.33 -11.41 -17.72
C LEU A 90 19.52 -9.88 -17.64
N PRO A 91 19.69 -9.16 -18.78
CA PRO A 91 19.89 -7.73 -18.74
C PRO A 91 18.70 -7.03 -18.07
N PRO A 92 18.95 -5.92 -17.34
CA PRO A 92 17.88 -5.14 -16.73
C PRO A 92 16.80 -4.76 -17.75
N ARG A 93 15.54 -4.87 -17.33
CA ARG A 93 14.34 -4.41 -18.06
C ARG A 93 14.25 -4.95 -19.49
N THR A 94 14.80 -6.15 -19.72
CA THR A 94 14.78 -6.81 -21.03
C THR A 94 13.91 -8.06 -20.97
N ALA A 95 12.94 -8.17 -21.87
CA ALA A 95 12.14 -9.37 -22.03
C ALA A 95 12.94 -10.49 -22.69
N LYS A 96 12.93 -11.69 -22.10
CA LYS A 96 13.49 -12.90 -22.71
C LYS A 96 12.48 -14.02 -22.69
N LEU A 97 12.31 -14.63 -23.86
CA LEU A 97 11.53 -15.84 -24.05
C LEU A 97 12.26 -17.05 -23.47
N ARG A 98 11.59 -17.82 -22.61
CA ARG A 98 12.15 -18.94 -21.86
C ARG A 98 11.11 -20.05 -21.70
N ARG A 99 11.59 -21.27 -21.52
CA ARG A 99 10.79 -22.36 -20.97
C ARG A 99 10.93 -22.36 -19.45
N ILE A 100 9.83 -22.51 -18.73
CA ILE A 100 9.80 -22.59 -17.27
C ILE A 100 9.81 -24.04 -16.85
N VAL A 101 10.72 -24.37 -15.93
CA VAL A 101 10.92 -25.73 -15.44
C VAL A 101 10.89 -25.76 -13.92
N ASP A 102 10.49 -26.90 -13.35
CA ASP A 102 10.62 -27.14 -11.92
C ASP A 102 12.12 -27.19 -11.55
N PRO A 103 12.56 -26.45 -10.52
CA PRO A 103 13.98 -26.35 -10.17
C PRO A 103 14.55 -27.69 -9.69
N SER A 104 13.72 -28.57 -9.12
CA SER A 104 14.10 -29.86 -8.57
C SER A 104 13.95 -30.99 -9.59
N THR A 105 12.78 -31.14 -10.23
CA THR A 105 12.49 -32.27 -11.13
C THR A 105 12.91 -32.02 -12.58
N LYS A 106 13.14 -30.75 -12.95
CA LYS A 106 13.36 -30.29 -14.33
C LYS A 106 12.18 -30.55 -15.28
N GLU A 107 11.02 -30.92 -14.76
CA GLU A 107 9.77 -31.00 -15.51
C GLU A 107 9.40 -29.64 -16.09
N THR A 108 8.86 -29.60 -17.31
CA THR A 108 8.38 -28.36 -17.92
C THR A 108 7.06 -27.94 -17.30
N LEU A 109 7.04 -26.76 -16.69
CA LEU A 109 5.86 -26.16 -16.07
C LEU A 109 5.11 -25.26 -17.06
N ASP A 110 5.85 -24.52 -17.87
CA ASP A 110 5.33 -23.71 -18.97
C ASP A 110 6.31 -23.80 -20.15
N PRO A 111 5.89 -24.30 -21.32
CA PRO A 111 6.78 -24.48 -22.47
C PRO A 111 7.35 -23.15 -22.99
N GLU A 112 6.65 -22.04 -22.81
CA GLU A 112 7.00 -20.73 -23.37
C GLU A 112 6.45 -19.59 -22.50
N ALA A 113 7.34 -18.80 -21.92
CA ALA A 113 7.03 -17.68 -21.05
C ALA A 113 8.02 -16.53 -21.27
N ILE A 114 7.60 -15.31 -20.93
CA ILE A 114 8.49 -14.14 -20.91
C ILE A 114 9.01 -13.95 -19.49
N VAL A 115 10.31 -13.74 -19.34
CA VAL A 115 10.91 -13.37 -18.05
C VAL A 115 11.59 -12.01 -18.16
N ILE A 116 11.35 -11.14 -17.18
CA ILE A 116 11.91 -9.79 -17.09
C ILE A 116 12.61 -9.62 -15.74
N ASN A 117 13.80 -9.02 -15.76
CA ASN A 117 14.56 -8.65 -14.57
C ASN A 117 14.40 -7.14 -14.29
N PHE A 118 14.00 -6.79 -13.07
CA PHE A 118 13.95 -5.42 -12.55
C PHE A 118 14.94 -5.26 -11.39
N PRO A 119 16.17 -4.79 -11.66
CA PRO A 119 17.12 -4.50 -10.61
C PRO A 119 16.64 -3.36 -9.71
N HIS A 120 16.91 -3.47 -8.41
CA HIS A 120 16.64 -2.40 -7.47
C HIS A 120 17.71 -1.33 -7.59
N GLN A 121 17.29 -0.07 -7.76
CA GLN A 121 18.25 1.02 -7.97
C GLN A 121 19.12 1.28 -6.73
N SER A 122 18.60 1.02 -5.54
CA SER A 122 19.29 1.23 -4.26
C SER A 122 20.37 0.18 -3.96
N THR A 123 20.33 -0.98 -4.60
CA THR A 123 21.12 -2.17 -4.24
C THR A 123 21.52 -2.93 -5.50
N SER A 124 22.82 -3.00 -5.78
CA SER A 124 23.35 -3.63 -7.01
C SER A 124 23.13 -5.16 -7.07
N THR A 125 22.82 -5.79 -5.94
CA THR A 125 22.78 -7.25 -5.77
C THR A 125 21.39 -7.87 -5.79
N THR A 126 20.34 -7.10 -5.51
CA THR A 126 18.96 -7.61 -5.40
C THR A 126 18.12 -7.19 -6.60
N SER A 127 17.16 -8.02 -6.98
CA SER A 127 16.28 -7.73 -8.13
C SER A 127 14.92 -8.40 -7.96
N THR A 128 13.90 -7.83 -8.59
CA THR A 128 12.62 -8.50 -8.82
C THR A 128 12.64 -9.16 -10.19
N PHE A 129 12.27 -10.43 -10.27
CA PHE A 129 11.98 -11.12 -11.51
C PHE A 129 10.47 -11.25 -11.70
N GLU A 130 10.01 -10.98 -12.91
CA GLU A 130 8.62 -11.24 -13.33
C GLU A 130 8.60 -12.38 -14.33
N PHE A 131 7.81 -13.41 -14.02
CA PHE A 131 7.52 -14.54 -14.89
C PHE A 131 6.12 -14.34 -15.48
N HIS A 132 6.07 -14.06 -16.78
CA HIS A 132 4.87 -13.85 -17.57
C HIS A 132 4.51 -15.19 -18.23
N LEU A 133 3.67 -15.94 -17.55
CA LEU A 133 3.25 -17.30 -17.88
C LEU A 133 1.96 -17.28 -18.69
N HIS A 134 1.63 -18.41 -19.32
CA HIS A 134 0.27 -18.66 -19.80
C HIS A 134 -0.72 -18.62 -18.63
N GLY A 135 -1.86 -17.95 -18.83
CA GLY A 135 -2.89 -17.71 -17.80
C GLY A 135 -3.76 -18.93 -17.43
N SER A 136 -3.14 -20.10 -17.32
CA SER A 136 -3.78 -21.34 -16.87
C SER A 136 -3.67 -21.47 -15.34
N PRO A 137 -4.78 -21.67 -14.60
CA PRO A 137 -4.72 -21.92 -13.16
C PRO A 137 -3.82 -23.10 -12.78
N ALA A 138 -3.71 -24.12 -13.65
CA ALA A 138 -2.83 -25.26 -13.44
C ALA A 138 -1.35 -24.87 -13.51
N ILE A 139 -0.97 -24.04 -14.49
CA ILE A 139 0.43 -23.56 -14.65
C ILE A 139 0.80 -22.69 -13.44
N THR A 140 -0.05 -21.71 -13.10
CA THR A 140 0.17 -20.83 -11.96
C THR A 140 0.31 -21.61 -10.66
N LYS A 141 -0.57 -22.60 -10.42
CA LYS A 141 -0.50 -23.47 -9.25
C LYS A 141 0.80 -24.29 -9.22
N SER A 142 1.19 -24.89 -10.34
CA SER A 142 2.42 -25.70 -10.42
C SER A 142 3.65 -24.86 -10.15
N VAL A 143 3.77 -23.65 -10.74
CA VAL A 143 4.90 -22.75 -10.48
C VAL A 143 4.95 -22.29 -9.02
N ILE A 144 3.81 -21.91 -8.44
CA ILE A 144 3.73 -21.55 -7.01
C ILE A 144 4.17 -22.72 -6.13
N LEU A 145 3.70 -23.95 -6.39
CA LEU A 145 4.08 -25.13 -5.62
C LEU A 145 5.58 -25.44 -5.75
N SER A 146 6.15 -25.33 -6.95
CA SER A 146 7.59 -25.50 -7.18
C SER A 146 8.41 -24.49 -6.39
N LEU A 147 7.97 -23.22 -6.33
CA LEU A 147 8.60 -22.17 -5.51
C LEU A 147 8.46 -22.43 -4.02
N SER A 148 7.28 -22.87 -3.56
CA SER A 148 7.00 -23.20 -2.15
C SER A 148 7.86 -24.34 -1.59
N ARG A 149 8.40 -25.22 -2.45
CA ARG A 149 9.29 -26.32 -2.04
C ARG A 149 10.72 -25.85 -1.75
N LEU A 150 11.10 -24.65 -2.18
CA LEU A 150 12.44 -24.11 -1.96
C LEU A 150 12.54 -23.50 -0.56
N SER A 151 13.43 -24.04 0.29
CA SER A 151 13.59 -23.62 1.69
C SER A 151 13.88 -22.12 1.89
N ASN A 152 14.48 -21.47 0.87
CA ASN A 152 14.91 -20.07 0.93
C ASN A 152 13.87 -19.07 0.39
N PHE A 153 12.71 -19.55 -0.06
CA PHE A 153 11.64 -18.74 -0.64
C PHE A 153 10.36 -18.92 0.18
N ARG A 154 9.62 -17.83 0.36
CA ARG A 154 8.29 -17.87 0.99
C ARG A 154 7.27 -17.06 0.21
N LEU A 155 6.00 -17.31 0.46
CA LEU A 155 4.93 -16.44 -0.03
C LEU A 155 5.10 -15.03 0.56
N ALA A 156 4.90 -14.02 -0.29
CA ALA A 156 4.84 -12.64 0.12
C ALA A 156 3.59 -12.39 0.97
N GLN A 157 3.71 -11.55 2.00
CA GLN A 157 2.55 -11.04 2.73
C GLN A 157 1.77 -10.03 1.87
N PRO A 158 0.48 -9.80 2.16
CA PRO A 158 -0.28 -8.75 1.50
C PRO A 158 0.47 -7.42 1.54
N GLY A 159 0.64 -6.76 0.39
CA GLY A 159 1.34 -5.48 0.28
C GLY A 159 2.88 -5.51 0.41
N GLU A 160 3.49 -6.67 0.67
CA GLU A 160 4.93 -6.75 0.99
C GLU A 160 5.83 -6.22 -0.14
N PHE A 161 5.52 -6.50 -1.42
CA PHE A 161 6.30 -5.95 -2.54
C PHE A 161 6.31 -4.41 -2.55
N THR A 162 5.16 -3.79 -2.28
CA THR A 162 5.03 -2.33 -2.19
C THR A 162 5.74 -1.79 -0.95
N GLN A 163 5.63 -2.48 0.19
CA GLN A 163 6.39 -2.15 1.40
C GLN A 163 7.90 -2.16 1.13
N ARG A 164 8.44 -3.23 0.52
CA ARG A 164 9.87 -3.32 0.19
C ARG A 164 10.31 -2.22 -0.75
N ARG A 165 9.49 -1.84 -1.73
CA ARG A 165 9.76 -0.69 -2.62
C ARG A 165 9.86 0.61 -1.83
N TYR A 166 8.95 0.85 -0.89
CA TYR A 166 8.98 2.00 0.01
C TYR A 166 10.17 1.99 0.95
N GLU A 167 10.51 0.86 1.56
CA GLU A 167 11.68 0.78 2.44
C GLU A 167 13.00 1.03 1.69
N ARG A 168 13.11 0.52 0.46
CA ARG A 168 14.27 0.74 -0.41
C ARG A 168 14.38 2.20 -0.88
N SER A 169 13.26 2.88 -1.13
CA SER A 169 13.27 4.30 -1.53
C SER A 169 13.75 5.21 -0.39
N MET A 170 13.51 4.82 0.87
CA MET A 170 13.92 5.58 2.06
C MET A 170 15.42 5.54 2.36
N ILE A 171 16.20 4.71 1.65
CA ILE A 171 17.67 4.63 1.82
C ILE A 171 18.38 5.86 1.22
N ARG A 172 17.74 6.56 0.27
CA ARG A 172 18.31 7.72 -0.43
C ARG A 172 17.94 9.03 0.28
N ASP A 173 18.77 10.06 0.12
CA ASP A 173 18.53 11.40 0.68
C ASP A 173 17.17 11.99 0.26
N GLN A 174 16.71 11.65 -0.93
CA GLN A 174 15.36 11.93 -1.38
C GLN A 174 14.63 10.63 -1.73
N PRO A 175 13.48 10.33 -1.08
CA PRO A 175 12.72 9.14 -1.40
C PRO A 175 12.06 9.27 -2.77
N GLU A 176 12.35 8.31 -3.65
CA GLU A 176 11.71 8.16 -4.98
C GLU A 176 10.26 7.70 -4.90
N PHE A 177 9.89 7.05 -3.79
CA PHE A 177 8.56 6.51 -3.54
C PHE A 177 8.20 6.79 -2.08
N ASP A 178 7.34 7.75 -1.82
CA ASP A 178 6.96 8.16 -0.46
C ASP A 178 5.60 7.57 -0.01
N LEU A 179 5.18 7.93 1.20
CA LEU A 179 3.95 7.40 1.79
C LEU A 179 2.70 7.90 1.05
N ASN A 180 2.72 9.12 0.52
CA ASN A 180 1.60 9.66 -0.25
C ASN A 180 1.47 8.92 -1.58
N GLN A 181 2.58 8.62 -2.24
CA GLN A 181 2.59 7.82 -3.47
C GLN A 181 2.16 6.37 -3.21
N LEU A 182 2.49 5.81 -2.05
CA LEU A 182 1.99 4.49 -1.63
C LEU A 182 0.48 4.50 -1.44
N LEU A 183 -0.07 5.49 -0.74
CA LEU A 183 -1.51 5.65 -0.55
C LEU A 183 -2.24 5.90 -1.88
N ALA A 184 -1.66 6.73 -2.75
CA ALA A 184 -2.18 6.98 -4.09
C ALA A 184 -2.21 5.71 -4.94
N LEU A 185 -1.17 4.88 -4.87
CA LEU A 185 -1.14 3.58 -5.56
C LEU A 185 -2.24 2.64 -5.04
N LYS A 186 -2.46 2.60 -3.73
CA LYS A 186 -3.58 1.84 -3.14
C LYS A 186 -4.92 2.32 -3.71
N ASN A 187 -5.17 3.63 -3.65
CA ASN A 187 -6.39 4.24 -4.17
C ASN A 187 -6.58 4.01 -5.67
N LEU A 188 -5.48 3.95 -6.43
CA LEU A 188 -5.54 3.67 -7.88
C LEU A 188 -5.92 2.21 -8.17
N ILE A 189 -5.43 1.26 -7.37
CA ILE A 189 -5.79 -0.16 -7.49
C ILE A 189 -7.24 -0.39 -7.06
N ASP A 190 -7.68 0.30 -6.01
CA ASP A 190 -9.04 0.22 -5.45
C ASP A 190 -10.06 1.09 -6.23
N ALA A 191 -9.62 1.87 -7.23
CA ALA A 191 -10.49 2.80 -7.95
C ALA A 191 -11.55 2.05 -8.77
N GLU A 192 -12.81 2.37 -8.50
CA GLU A 192 -13.99 1.80 -9.17
C GLU A 192 -14.59 2.77 -10.21
N THR A 193 -14.37 4.06 -10.02
CA THR A 193 -14.87 5.14 -10.90
C THR A 193 -13.73 5.89 -11.58
N ASP A 194 -14.01 6.55 -12.71
CA ASP A 194 -13.00 7.32 -13.43
C ASP A 194 -12.48 8.52 -12.63
N GLU A 195 -13.31 9.15 -11.79
CA GLU A 195 -12.89 10.26 -10.94
C GLU A 195 -12.01 9.80 -9.77
N GLN A 196 -12.28 8.64 -9.16
CA GLN A 196 -11.34 8.02 -8.22
C GLN A 196 -9.98 7.77 -8.87
N ARG A 197 -9.98 7.22 -10.10
CA ARG A 197 -8.75 6.96 -10.87
C ARG A 197 -7.97 8.25 -11.14
N LYS A 198 -8.63 9.31 -11.64
CA LYS A 198 -8.01 10.62 -11.89
C LYS A 198 -7.43 11.23 -10.61
N LEU A 199 -8.18 11.18 -9.51
CA LEU A 199 -7.73 11.70 -8.22
C LEU A 199 -6.50 10.94 -7.72
N ALA A 200 -6.50 9.61 -7.81
CA ALA A 200 -5.37 8.78 -7.39
C ALA A 200 -4.12 9.04 -8.24
N ILE A 201 -4.25 9.23 -9.56
CA ILE A 201 -3.13 9.61 -10.44
C ILE A 201 -2.56 10.98 -10.04
N HIS A 202 -3.43 11.98 -9.85
CA HIS A 202 -2.99 13.31 -9.44
C HIS A 202 -2.28 13.30 -8.08
N GLN A 203 -2.72 12.47 -7.13
CA GLN A 203 -2.03 12.26 -5.86
C GLN A 203 -0.67 11.59 -6.03
N PHE A 204 -0.57 10.62 -6.95
CA PHE A 204 0.65 9.86 -7.23
C PHE A 204 1.76 10.74 -7.81
N ASP A 205 1.40 11.73 -8.64
CA ASP A 205 2.35 12.69 -9.23
C ASP A 205 2.96 13.67 -8.21
N GLY A 206 2.51 13.63 -6.95
CA GLY A 206 3.22 14.20 -5.80
C GLY A 206 3.02 15.70 -5.50
N PRO A 207 1.92 16.39 -5.88
CA PRO A 207 1.72 17.80 -5.50
C PRO A 207 1.74 17.99 -3.97
N PHE A 208 1.27 16.99 -3.22
CA PHE A 208 1.28 17.00 -1.77
C PHE A 208 2.68 16.91 -1.14
N LYS A 209 3.65 16.30 -1.82
CA LYS A 209 5.01 16.12 -1.29
C LYS A 209 5.65 17.47 -0.99
N GLN A 210 5.57 18.40 -1.92
CA GLN A 210 6.16 19.74 -1.77
C GLN A 210 5.48 20.53 -0.65
N VAL A 211 4.15 20.43 -0.55
CA VAL A 211 3.38 21.12 0.49
C VAL A 211 3.72 20.60 1.88
N TYR A 212 3.79 19.28 2.09
CA TYR A 212 4.16 18.74 3.39
C TYR A 212 5.64 18.94 3.72
N GLN A 213 6.52 18.94 2.72
CA GLN A 213 7.93 19.25 2.91
C GLN A 213 8.14 20.71 3.32
N SER A 214 7.41 21.66 2.75
CA SER A 214 7.49 23.07 3.15
C SER A 214 6.97 23.27 4.58
N MET A 215 5.85 22.63 4.93
CA MET A 215 5.33 22.62 6.30
C MET A 215 6.35 22.07 7.30
N ARG A 216 6.97 20.91 6.99
CA ARG A 216 8.01 20.31 7.82
C ARG A 216 9.21 21.24 7.98
N LYS A 217 9.65 21.89 6.89
CA LYS A 217 10.77 22.85 6.93
C LYS A 217 10.46 24.01 7.88
N THR A 218 9.27 24.60 7.79
CA THR A 218 8.85 25.67 8.70
C THR A 218 8.85 25.23 10.17
N LEU A 219 8.40 24.01 10.46
CA LEU A 219 8.44 23.45 11.82
C LEU A 219 9.87 23.25 12.32
N LEU A 220 10.75 22.67 11.50
CA LEU A 220 12.15 22.44 11.87
C LEU A 220 12.90 23.75 12.12
N GLU A 221 12.69 24.76 11.27
CA GLU A 221 13.24 26.09 11.49
C GLU A 221 12.70 26.73 12.78
N SER A 222 11.40 26.59 13.04
CA SER A 222 10.79 27.13 14.26
C SER A 222 11.32 26.45 15.52
N MET A 223 11.50 25.12 15.47
CA MET A 223 12.13 24.35 16.55
C MET A 223 13.58 24.78 16.80
N ALA A 224 14.37 24.98 15.73
CA ALA A 224 15.75 25.43 15.87
C ALA A 224 15.85 26.82 16.52
N LEU A 225 14.91 27.72 16.22
CA LEU A 225 14.84 29.03 16.86
C LEU A 225 14.44 28.93 18.35
N CYS A 226 13.49 28.05 18.69
CA CYS A 226 13.14 27.80 20.09
C CYS A 226 14.32 27.23 20.87
N GLU A 227 15.06 26.28 20.29
CA GLU A 227 16.24 25.69 20.93
C GLU A 227 17.30 26.76 21.19
N ALA A 228 17.52 27.67 20.24
CA ALA A 228 18.46 28.77 20.40
C ALA A 228 18.07 29.73 21.55
N ILE A 229 16.78 30.04 21.73
CA ILE A 229 16.32 30.84 22.87
C ILE A 229 16.59 30.11 24.19
N ILE A 230 16.31 28.81 24.25
CA ILE A 230 16.51 28.01 25.46
C ILE A 230 18.00 27.96 25.84
N ASP A 231 18.87 27.74 24.86
CA ASP A 231 20.29 27.53 25.10
C ASP A 231 21.10 28.82 25.34
N PHE A 232 20.66 29.97 24.79
CA PHE A 232 21.46 31.21 24.76
C PHE A 232 20.76 32.46 25.33
N SER A 233 19.59 32.32 25.96
CA SER A 233 18.84 33.45 26.55
C SER A 233 19.61 34.20 27.64
N GLU A 234 20.50 33.53 28.39
CA GLU A 234 21.28 34.16 29.48
C GLU A 234 22.44 35.03 28.96
N ASP A 235 22.90 34.80 27.74
CA ASP A 235 24.09 35.47 27.17
C ASP A 235 23.77 36.85 26.57
N GLY A 236 22.48 37.24 26.50
CA GLY A 236 22.02 38.49 25.88
C GLY A 236 22.36 38.61 24.38
N SER A 237 22.75 37.50 23.77
CA SER A 237 23.22 37.42 22.38
C SER A 237 22.07 37.35 21.36
N ILE A 238 20.85 37.12 21.85
CA ILE A 238 19.63 36.96 21.05
C ILE A 238 18.55 37.90 21.60
N ASP A 239 17.80 38.53 20.70
CA ASP A 239 16.57 39.25 21.04
C ASP A 239 15.41 38.24 21.15
N ASP A 240 15.24 37.69 22.34
CA ASP A 240 14.28 36.63 22.64
C ASP A 240 12.84 37.00 22.22
N GLU A 241 12.44 38.26 22.42
CA GLU A 241 11.08 38.70 22.13
C GLU A 241 10.80 38.70 20.61
N SER A 242 11.74 39.20 19.81
CA SER A 242 11.55 39.22 18.35
C SER A 242 11.61 37.83 17.74
N VAL A 243 12.51 36.96 18.23
CA VAL A 243 12.60 35.56 17.77
C VAL A 243 11.33 34.79 18.16
N TRP A 244 10.83 34.96 19.39
CA TRP A 244 9.58 34.34 19.83
C TRP A 244 8.38 34.80 18.98
N LYS A 245 8.31 36.09 18.67
CA LYS A 245 7.27 36.65 17.79
C LYS A 245 7.36 36.06 16.38
N GLN A 246 8.57 35.92 15.84
CA GLN A 246 8.80 35.29 14.53
C GLN A 246 8.32 33.83 14.51
N VAL A 247 8.68 33.03 15.52
CA VAL A 247 8.22 31.65 15.67
C VAL A 247 6.70 31.58 15.77
N SER A 248 6.10 32.44 16.61
CA SER A 248 4.65 32.50 16.80
C SER A 248 3.92 32.78 15.48
N HIS A 249 4.40 33.73 14.67
CA HIS A 249 3.83 34.01 13.35
C HIS A 249 3.97 32.84 12.36
N LYS A 250 5.14 32.18 12.33
CA LYS A 250 5.37 30.99 11.48
C LYS A 250 4.40 29.87 11.83
N VAL A 251 4.26 29.55 13.11
CA VAL A 251 3.35 28.49 13.60
C VAL A 251 1.89 28.84 13.37
N GLN A 252 1.49 30.10 13.57
CA GLN A 252 0.11 30.54 13.32
C GLN A 252 -0.27 30.46 11.84
N SER A 253 0.66 30.80 10.95
CA SER A 253 0.51 30.66 9.50
C SER A 253 0.44 29.19 9.09
N LEU A 254 1.27 28.33 9.68
CA LEU A 254 1.20 26.90 9.44
C LEU A 254 -0.16 26.32 9.86
N ARG A 255 -0.67 26.74 11.02
CA ARG A 255 -1.98 26.33 11.54
C ARG A 255 -3.12 26.72 10.60
N SER A 256 -3.08 27.89 9.97
CA SER A 256 -4.13 28.30 9.03
C SER A 256 -4.11 27.44 7.76
N ILE A 257 -2.94 27.13 7.22
CA ILE A 257 -2.80 26.23 6.05
C ILE A 257 -3.35 24.84 6.38
N ILE A 258 -2.99 24.27 7.53
CA ILE A 258 -3.50 22.97 7.97
C ILE A 258 -5.03 22.99 8.11
N ARG A 259 -5.60 24.04 8.71
CA ARG A 259 -7.07 24.18 8.82
C ARG A 259 -7.75 24.27 7.46
N SER A 260 -7.16 24.95 6.48
CA SER A 260 -7.70 25.01 5.12
C SER A 260 -7.77 23.62 4.50
N HIS A 261 -6.70 22.84 4.61
CA HIS A 261 -6.65 21.47 4.09
C HIS A 261 -7.67 20.54 4.77
N LEU A 262 -7.89 20.70 6.07
CA LEU A 262 -8.88 19.92 6.83
C LEU A 262 -10.33 20.29 6.48
N ASN A 263 -10.59 21.50 6.00
CA ASN A 263 -11.93 21.91 5.58
C ASN A 263 -12.26 21.40 4.16
N ASP A 264 -11.26 21.29 3.29
CA ASP A 264 -11.41 20.78 1.92
C ASP A 264 -11.49 19.24 1.83
N SER A 265 -11.16 18.53 2.91
CA SER A 265 -11.09 17.06 2.94
C SER A 265 -12.44 16.38 2.69
N ASN A 266 -13.56 17.03 3.04
CA ASN A 266 -14.91 16.46 2.91
C ASN A 266 -15.27 16.05 1.48
N ARG A 267 -14.82 16.81 0.47
CA ARG A 267 -15.06 16.46 -0.94
C ARG A 267 -14.18 15.31 -1.39
N HIS A 268 -12.91 15.34 -0.99
CA HIS A 268 -11.93 14.31 -1.32
C HIS A 268 -12.33 12.95 -0.72
N GLU A 269 -12.78 12.96 0.53
CA GLU A 269 -13.22 11.75 1.23
C GLU A 269 -14.44 11.11 0.54
N LYS A 270 -15.40 11.91 0.08
CA LYS A 270 -16.57 11.41 -0.66
C LYS A 270 -16.22 10.77 -1.99
N VAL A 271 -15.25 11.33 -2.72
CA VAL A 271 -14.77 10.72 -3.98
C VAL A 271 -14.03 9.41 -3.69
N LEU A 272 -13.18 9.39 -2.66
CA LEU A 272 -12.38 8.21 -2.32
C LEU A 272 -13.22 7.07 -1.74
N ASN A 273 -14.05 7.35 -0.73
CA ASN A 273 -14.79 6.34 0.02
C ASN A 273 -16.18 6.03 -0.58
N GLY A 274 -16.64 6.85 -1.52
CA GLY A 274 -17.99 6.79 -2.04
C GLY A 274 -19.05 7.35 -1.09
N ILE A 275 -20.28 7.44 -1.59
CA ILE A 275 -21.46 7.88 -0.87
C ILE A 275 -22.26 6.64 -0.50
N ARG A 276 -22.44 6.39 0.80
CA ARG A 276 -23.29 5.29 1.28
C ARG A 276 -24.75 5.70 1.21
N LEU A 277 -25.56 4.89 0.54
CA LEU A 277 -27.00 5.06 0.38
C LEU A 277 -27.71 3.84 0.95
N THR A 278 -28.53 4.02 1.98
CA THR A 278 -29.37 2.95 2.53
C THR A 278 -30.79 3.11 2.02
N LEU A 279 -31.34 2.07 1.40
CA LEU A 279 -32.75 2.03 1.02
C LEU A 279 -33.58 1.53 2.23
N PHE A 280 -34.41 2.40 2.78
CA PHE A 280 -35.29 2.10 3.91
C PHE A 280 -36.77 2.27 3.54
N GLY A 281 -37.64 1.44 4.11
CA GLY A 281 -39.09 1.51 3.90
C GLY A 281 -39.81 0.20 4.23
N ALA A 282 -41.14 0.22 4.26
CA ALA A 282 -41.94 -0.96 4.59
C ALA A 282 -41.67 -2.14 3.62
N PRO A 283 -41.98 -3.39 4.02
CA PRO A 283 -41.90 -4.55 3.12
C PRO A 283 -42.71 -4.30 1.83
N ASN A 284 -42.20 -4.78 0.69
CA ASN A 284 -42.87 -4.72 -0.63
C ASN A 284 -43.15 -3.31 -1.21
N VAL A 285 -42.59 -2.23 -0.68
CA VAL A 285 -42.76 -0.86 -1.25
C VAL A 285 -41.96 -0.61 -2.54
N GLY A 286 -41.38 -1.65 -3.15
CA GLY A 286 -40.61 -1.54 -4.39
C GLY A 286 -39.12 -1.18 -4.21
N LYS A 287 -38.53 -1.34 -3.01
CA LYS A 287 -37.10 -1.06 -2.76
C LYS A 287 -36.18 -1.82 -3.72
N SER A 288 -36.36 -3.12 -3.84
CA SER A 288 -35.56 -3.96 -4.76
C SER A 288 -35.86 -3.67 -6.23
N THR A 289 -37.07 -3.20 -6.56
CA THR A 289 -37.41 -2.72 -7.91
C THR A 289 -36.66 -1.43 -8.25
N LEU A 290 -36.56 -0.49 -7.31
CA LEU A 290 -35.77 0.74 -7.47
C LEU A 290 -34.28 0.44 -7.60
N LEU A 291 -33.74 -0.45 -6.76
CA LEU A 291 -32.34 -0.89 -6.84
C LEU A 291 -32.03 -1.47 -8.24
N ASN A 292 -32.86 -2.40 -8.71
CA ASN A 292 -32.71 -3.00 -10.05
C ASN A 292 -32.87 -1.97 -11.17
N TRP A 293 -33.71 -0.96 -10.99
CA TRP A 293 -33.87 0.13 -11.95
C TRP A 293 -32.61 1.01 -12.02
N LEU A 294 -32.05 1.42 -10.87
CA LEU A 294 -30.82 2.20 -10.77
C LEU A 294 -29.63 1.47 -11.42
N VAL A 295 -29.51 0.17 -11.13
CA VAL A 295 -28.49 -0.72 -11.70
C VAL A 295 -28.59 -0.83 -13.23
N ASN A 296 -29.79 -0.76 -13.81
CA ASN A 296 -29.98 -0.98 -15.25
C ASN A 296 -29.92 0.29 -16.11
N ARG A 297 -30.08 1.49 -15.52
CA ARG A 297 -30.26 2.75 -16.29
C ARG A 297 -29.13 3.77 -16.11
N GLU A 298 -28.56 3.90 -14.91
CA GLU A 298 -27.69 5.04 -14.60
C GLU A 298 -26.33 4.64 -14.03
N ALA A 299 -26.18 3.40 -13.57
CA ALA A 299 -24.98 2.93 -12.91
C ALA A 299 -24.35 1.74 -13.63
N SER A 300 -23.08 1.85 -14.00
CA SER A 300 -22.29 0.64 -14.27
C SER A 300 -22.04 -0.06 -12.95
N ILE A 301 -22.44 -1.33 -12.83
CA ILE A 301 -22.05 -2.17 -11.69
C ILE A 301 -20.53 -2.34 -11.75
N VAL A 302 -19.83 -1.85 -10.73
CA VAL A 302 -18.37 -1.96 -10.71
C VAL A 302 -17.90 -3.26 -10.03
N SER A 303 -18.58 -3.68 -8.96
CA SER A 303 -18.34 -4.97 -8.32
C SER A 303 -19.47 -5.31 -7.34
N PRO A 304 -19.95 -6.57 -7.28
CA PRO A 304 -20.61 -7.07 -6.08
C PRO A 304 -19.54 -7.31 -5.01
N HIS A 305 -19.66 -6.67 -3.85
CA HIS A 305 -18.78 -6.95 -2.70
C HIS A 305 -19.46 -7.93 -1.76
N PRO A 306 -19.15 -9.25 -1.82
CA PRO A 306 -19.60 -10.18 -0.80
C PRO A 306 -18.84 -9.88 0.50
N GLY A 307 -19.49 -9.13 1.41
CA GLY A 307 -18.99 -8.90 2.76
C GLY A 307 -18.77 -10.22 3.48
N THR A 308 -17.59 -10.38 4.08
CA THR A 308 -17.23 -11.55 4.88
C THR A 308 -18.21 -11.74 6.03
N THR A 309 -18.95 -12.85 5.97
CA THR A 309 -19.85 -13.43 7.00
C THR A 309 -20.90 -12.48 7.59
N ARG A 310 -22.13 -12.62 7.05
CA ARG A 310 -23.45 -12.13 7.53
C ARG A 310 -23.96 -10.83 6.89
N ASP A 311 -24.03 -10.91 5.56
CA ASP A 311 -25.16 -10.56 4.70
C ASP A 311 -25.78 -9.15 4.75
N VAL A 312 -25.00 -8.18 4.29
CA VAL A 312 -25.52 -7.03 3.53
C VAL A 312 -24.97 -7.17 2.10
N ILE A 313 -25.85 -7.29 1.11
CA ILE A 313 -25.42 -7.16 -0.30
C ILE A 313 -25.23 -5.67 -0.55
N GLU A 314 -23.97 -5.23 -0.53
CA GLU A 314 -23.57 -3.90 -0.96
C GLU A 314 -23.31 -3.92 -2.47
N ILE A 315 -23.99 -3.03 -3.20
CA ILE A 315 -23.76 -2.82 -4.64
C ILE A 315 -23.08 -1.48 -4.81
N SER A 316 -21.93 -1.46 -5.49
CA SER A 316 -21.26 -0.22 -5.88
C SER A 316 -21.70 0.22 -7.28
N LEU A 317 -22.19 1.45 -7.36
CA LEU A 317 -22.70 2.11 -8.56
C LEU A 317 -21.78 3.30 -8.91
N ASP A 318 -21.43 3.46 -10.19
CA ASP A 318 -20.83 4.72 -10.67
C ASP A 318 -21.94 5.71 -11.04
N PHE A 319 -22.06 6.82 -10.31
CA PHE A 319 -22.98 7.91 -10.62
C PHE A 319 -22.20 9.19 -10.92
N HIS A 320 -22.04 9.52 -12.20
CA HIS A 320 -21.28 10.69 -12.66
C HIS A 320 -19.86 10.78 -12.07
N GLY A 321 -19.18 9.65 -11.90
CA GLY A 321 -17.84 9.56 -11.33
C GLY A 321 -17.81 9.44 -9.81
N PHE A 322 -18.96 9.46 -9.13
CA PHE A 322 -19.03 9.22 -7.69
C PHE A 322 -19.41 7.76 -7.42
N PRO A 323 -18.64 7.02 -6.61
CA PRO A 323 -19.06 5.70 -6.16
C PRO A 323 -20.25 5.87 -5.22
N ILE A 324 -21.38 5.23 -5.51
CA ILE A 324 -22.52 5.13 -4.61
C ILE A 324 -22.63 3.68 -4.15
N ILE A 325 -22.45 3.46 -2.85
CA ILE A 325 -22.56 2.15 -2.22
C ILE A 325 -23.99 2.02 -1.70
N VAL A 326 -24.80 1.22 -2.38
CA VAL A 326 -26.19 0.98 -2.01
C VAL A 326 -26.30 -0.28 -1.17
N SER A 327 -26.87 -0.15 0.04
CA SER A 327 -27.19 -1.27 0.92
C SER A 327 -28.71 -1.50 0.92
N ASP A 328 -29.16 -2.70 0.51
CA ASP A 328 -30.56 -3.11 0.63
C ASP A 328 -30.79 -3.80 1.98
N THR A 329 -31.65 -3.21 2.82
CA THR A 329 -32.05 -3.77 4.12
C THR A 329 -33.13 -4.86 4.00
N ALA A 330 -33.67 -5.10 2.79
CA ALA A 330 -34.90 -5.89 2.61
C ALA A 330 -34.68 -7.39 2.37
N GLY A 331 -33.43 -7.83 2.27
CA GLY A 331 -33.10 -9.16 1.76
C GLY A 331 -33.14 -10.32 2.78
N LEU A 332 -33.00 -10.07 4.09
CA LEU A 332 -32.86 -11.15 5.08
C LEU A 332 -33.56 -10.79 6.40
N ARG A 333 -34.27 -11.78 6.93
CA ARG A 333 -35.13 -11.72 8.11
C ARG A 333 -34.33 -11.60 9.42
N ASP A 334 -35.01 -11.07 10.44
CA ASP A 334 -34.74 -11.15 11.89
C ASP A 334 -33.27 -11.38 12.30
N THR A 335 -32.50 -10.30 12.41
CA THR A 335 -31.21 -10.30 13.11
C THR A 335 -31.18 -9.27 14.24
N GLN A 336 -30.71 -9.71 15.41
CA GLN A 336 -30.50 -8.90 16.63
C GLN A 336 -29.15 -8.17 16.58
N ASP A 337 -28.89 -7.34 15.55
CA ASP A 337 -27.62 -6.63 15.42
C ASP A 337 -27.65 -5.25 16.13
N PRO A 338 -26.82 -5.02 17.16
CA PRO A 338 -26.78 -3.74 17.88
C PRO A 338 -26.37 -2.54 17.01
N ILE A 339 -25.73 -2.75 15.86
CA ILE A 339 -25.38 -1.65 14.92
C ILE A 339 -26.65 -1.16 14.19
N GLU A 340 -27.58 -2.06 13.90
CA GLU A 340 -28.85 -1.76 13.26
C GLU A 340 -29.79 -1.00 14.22
N GLU A 341 -29.79 -1.38 15.51
CA GLU A 341 -30.53 -0.68 16.56
C GLU A 341 -30.07 0.79 16.69
N ILE A 342 -28.75 1.02 16.65
CA ILE A 342 -28.17 2.38 16.65
C ILE A 342 -28.56 3.17 15.38
N GLY A 343 -28.65 2.50 14.23
CA GLY A 343 -29.07 3.10 12.96
C GLY A 343 -30.55 3.51 12.97
N ILE A 344 -31.42 2.64 13.48
CA ILE A 344 -32.86 2.88 13.62
C ILE A 344 -33.12 3.99 14.65
N ASP A 345 -32.43 3.97 15.79
CA ASP A 345 -32.58 4.99 16.83
C ASP A 345 -32.15 6.38 16.34
N ARG A 346 -31.06 6.46 15.56
CA ARG A 346 -30.61 7.73 14.94
C ARG A 346 -31.56 8.24 13.85
N ALA A 347 -32.23 7.34 13.13
CA ALA A 347 -33.20 7.72 12.10
C ALA A 347 -34.53 8.18 12.71
N LYS A 348 -34.93 7.65 13.87
CA LYS A 348 -36.13 8.08 14.61
C LYS A 348 -35.94 9.37 15.41
N SER A 349 -34.70 9.71 15.78
CA SER A 349 -34.38 10.92 16.55
C SER A 349 -34.16 12.17 15.69
N LYS A 350 -34.62 12.19 14.44
CA LYS A 350 -34.43 13.31 13.51
C LYS A 350 -35.73 13.81 12.90
#